data_AF-A0AAV3TD09-F1
#
_entry.id   AF-A0AAV3TD09-F1
#
_cell.length_a   1.000
_cell.length_b   1.000
_cell.length_c   1.000
_cell.angle_alpha   90.00
_cell.angle_beta   90.00
_cell.angle_gamma   90.00
#
_symmetry.space_group_name_H-M   'P 1'
#
loop_
_entity.id
_entity.type
_entity.pdbx_description
1 polymer ?
#
loop_
_entity_poly.entity_id
_entity_poly.type
_entity_poly.pdbx_seq_one_letter_code
_entity_poly.pdbx_strand_id
1 'polypeptide(L)'
;MTHILVPVAESATLRRTVEYAIESALEASDGDARVTFGYVISADSTRLPGSELETAGEELLERTEIWAEEDAAEHTDELTVETVVLGADEYLFSPSDVARVIGARAVSTGVDRIVLDPEYDPGAGQPLLEPLKTELSRDDRFGVEEAPVEHPRRSARFVAPASASRFIGTFVISFVFYQVIGGFAGLFDLVTGVATALIAAIVLSQVTFARPPQVGASLARLARWCVFAPVLLWEILVANLQVATVILNPRAEIDPRMTRIHAAVWGALPVATLANSITLTPGTLTVRERGQDLYVHSLLPVSREGLFDGSLERWVRFVFYGRRAMRIDSPRERGDAEVLQTSDDEEDERASDADESAGGESA
;
A
#
# COMPACT_ATOMS: atom_id res chain seq x y z
N MET A 1 -5.70 40.61 -4.38
CA MET A 1 -4.98 39.36 -4.65
C MET A 1 -5.55 38.25 -3.79
N THR A 2 -6.35 37.37 -4.39
CA THR A 2 -6.83 36.14 -3.74
C THR A 2 -5.98 34.99 -4.22
N HIS A 3 -5.33 34.26 -3.31
CA HIS A 3 -4.49 33.12 -3.66
C HIS A 3 -5.05 31.80 -3.12
N ILE A 4 -5.42 30.91 -4.02
CA ILE A 4 -5.95 29.57 -3.71
C ILE A 4 -4.90 28.50 -4.02
N LEU A 5 -4.72 27.54 -3.11
CA LEU A 5 -3.94 26.32 -3.34
C LEU A 5 -4.88 25.12 -3.42
N VAL A 6 -4.76 24.34 -4.47
CA VAL A 6 -5.54 23.11 -4.69
C VAL A 6 -4.58 21.92 -4.74
N PRO A 7 -4.50 21.10 -3.69
CA PRO A 7 -3.79 19.83 -3.76
C PRO A 7 -4.48 18.91 -4.76
N VAL A 8 -3.75 18.43 -5.77
CA VAL A 8 -4.29 17.59 -6.85
C VAL A 8 -3.82 16.14 -6.73
N ALA A 9 -4.76 15.24 -6.97
CA ALA A 9 -4.54 13.81 -7.07
C ALA A 9 -5.50 13.24 -8.12
N GLU A 10 -5.20 12.06 -8.66
CA GLU A 10 -6.08 11.43 -9.65
C GLU A 10 -7.40 11.01 -9.00
N SER A 11 -8.49 11.71 -9.34
CA SER A 11 -9.83 11.46 -8.79
C SER A 11 -10.92 11.68 -9.83
N ALA A 12 -12.14 11.18 -9.54
CA ALA A 12 -13.29 11.37 -10.42
C ALA A 12 -13.90 12.79 -10.33
N THR A 13 -13.56 13.52 -9.27
CA THR A 13 -14.04 14.87 -8.96
C THR A 13 -13.05 15.96 -9.38
N LEU A 14 -11.79 15.62 -9.65
CA LEU A 14 -10.71 16.57 -9.95
C LEU A 14 -11.09 17.67 -10.96
N ARG A 15 -11.64 17.33 -12.15
CA ARG A 15 -12.03 18.35 -13.16
C ARG A 15 -13.02 19.38 -12.62
N ARG A 16 -14.01 18.95 -11.82
CA ARG A 16 -14.99 19.87 -11.20
C ARG A 16 -14.37 20.68 -10.08
N THR A 17 -13.41 20.10 -9.36
CA THR A 17 -12.68 20.82 -8.32
C THR A 17 -11.78 21.90 -8.92
N VAL A 18 -11.20 21.64 -10.09
CA VAL A 18 -10.47 22.66 -10.88
C VAL A 18 -11.41 23.78 -11.31
N GLU A 19 -12.53 23.45 -11.96
CA GLU A 19 -13.56 24.41 -12.37
C GLU A 19 -14.02 25.28 -11.18
N TYR A 20 -14.38 24.64 -10.07
CA TYR A 20 -14.79 25.33 -8.84
C TYR A 20 -13.70 26.26 -8.29
N ALA A 21 -12.44 25.83 -8.28
CA ALA A 21 -11.34 26.65 -7.77
C ALA A 21 -11.10 27.90 -8.63
N ILE A 22 -11.25 27.77 -9.96
CA ILE A 22 -11.13 28.88 -10.91
C ILE A 22 -12.29 29.87 -10.74
N GLU A 23 -13.54 29.37 -10.74
CA GLU A 23 -14.73 30.20 -10.51
C GLU A 23 -14.66 30.92 -9.16
N SER A 24 -14.31 30.20 -8.09
CA SER A 24 -14.19 30.77 -6.75
C SER A 24 -13.09 31.84 -6.65
N ALA A 25 -11.98 31.67 -7.37
CA ALA A 25 -10.91 32.66 -7.41
C ALA A 25 -11.34 33.95 -8.13
N LEU A 26 -12.07 33.83 -9.23
CA LEU A 26 -12.62 34.95 -9.99
C LEU A 26 -13.74 35.67 -9.22
N GLU A 27 -14.63 34.95 -8.55
CA GLU A 27 -15.69 35.56 -7.72
C GLU A 27 -15.13 36.31 -6.50
N ALA A 28 -14.03 35.83 -5.93
CA ALA A 28 -13.44 36.38 -4.72
C ALA A 28 -12.52 37.60 -4.95
N SER A 29 -12.21 37.95 -6.20
CA SER A 29 -11.29 39.06 -6.51
C SER A 29 -11.80 39.96 -7.63
N ASP A 30 -11.69 41.28 -7.43
CA ASP A 30 -11.87 42.29 -8.49
C ASP A 30 -10.63 42.35 -9.42
N GLY A 31 -10.30 41.25 -10.10
CA GLY A 31 -9.34 41.24 -11.21
C GLY A 31 -7.85 40.97 -10.88
N ASP A 32 -7.54 40.29 -9.77
CA ASP A 32 -6.17 39.88 -9.41
C ASP A 32 -6.23 38.62 -8.54
N ALA A 33 -6.38 37.46 -9.19
CA ALA A 33 -6.49 36.17 -8.54
C ALA A 33 -5.33 35.24 -8.95
N ARG A 34 -4.93 34.35 -8.05
CA ARG A 34 -3.93 33.32 -8.31
C ARG A 34 -4.44 31.97 -7.83
N VAL A 35 -4.30 30.95 -8.67
CA VAL A 35 -4.62 29.56 -8.32
C VAL A 35 -3.38 28.71 -8.55
N THR A 36 -2.92 28.03 -7.50
CA THR A 36 -1.80 27.08 -7.57
C THR A 36 -2.33 25.66 -7.44
N PHE A 37 -2.02 24.79 -8.39
CA PHE A 37 -2.30 23.36 -8.32
C PHE A 37 -1.07 22.59 -7.86
N GLY A 38 -1.17 21.84 -6.76
CA GLY A 38 -0.05 21.18 -6.11
C GLY A 38 -0.13 19.65 -6.13
N TYR A 39 0.80 18.96 -6.78
CA TYR A 39 0.90 17.50 -6.71
C TYR A 39 1.84 17.09 -5.58
N VAL A 40 1.41 16.18 -4.70
CA VAL A 40 2.23 15.71 -3.56
C VAL A 40 2.84 14.34 -3.88
N ILE A 41 4.16 14.24 -3.82
CA ILE A 41 4.87 12.96 -3.93
C ILE A 41 4.84 12.26 -2.56
N SER A 42 4.18 11.10 -2.48
CA SER A 42 3.97 10.32 -1.25
C SER A 42 4.67 8.96 -1.28
N ALA A 43 5.02 8.39 -0.13
CA ALA A 43 5.82 7.17 0.00
C ALA A 43 5.23 5.88 -0.63
N ASP A 44 3.90 5.72 -0.69
CA ASP A 44 3.25 4.56 -1.35
C ASP A 44 3.07 4.76 -2.87
N SER A 45 3.67 5.82 -3.41
CA SER A 45 3.89 6.00 -4.85
C SER A 45 5.10 5.17 -5.36
N THR A 46 5.76 4.39 -4.51
CA THR A 46 6.85 3.41 -4.80
C THR A 46 6.56 2.31 -5.86
N ARG A 47 5.46 2.42 -6.62
CA ARG A 47 5.12 1.60 -7.79
C ARG A 47 5.88 2.01 -9.06
N LEU A 48 6.63 3.11 -9.02
CA LEU A 48 7.34 3.73 -10.13
C LEU A 48 8.73 4.20 -9.60
N PRO A 49 9.86 3.94 -10.29
CA PRO A 49 11.15 4.56 -9.96
C PRO A 49 11.00 6.10 -9.94
N GLY A 50 11.81 6.81 -9.15
CA GLY A 50 11.62 8.25 -8.86
C GLY A 50 11.27 9.13 -10.07
N SER A 51 11.88 8.87 -11.23
CA SER A 51 11.59 9.57 -12.49
C SER A 51 10.17 9.35 -13.03
N GLU A 52 9.61 8.14 -12.89
CA GLU A 52 8.26 7.80 -13.36
C GLU A 52 7.16 8.39 -12.45
N LEU A 53 7.47 8.66 -11.19
CA LEU A 53 6.57 9.37 -10.27
C LEU A 53 6.46 10.85 -10.56
N GLU A 54 7.61 11.48 -10.79
CA GLU A 54 7.69 12.84 -11.27
C GLU A 54 6.93 12.96 -12.60
N THR A 55 7.14 12.02 -13.54
CA THR A 55 6.42 12.01 -14.82
C THR A 55 4.90 11.90 -14.64
N ALA A 56 4.39 11.02 -13.76
CA ALA A 56 2.95 10.88 -13.54
C ALA A 56 2.33 12.12 -12.86
N GLY A 57 3.07 12.76 -11.94
CA GLY A 57 2.69 14.03 -11.33
C GLY A 57 2.67 15.16 -12.35
N GLU A 58 3.69 15.25 -13.21
CA GLU A 58 3.80 16.21 -14.29
C GLU A 58 2.65 16.05 -15.30
N GLU A 59 2.35 14.84 -15.75
CA GLU A 59 1.21 14.57 -16.65
C GLU A 59 -0.14 15.00 -16.03
N LEU A 60 -0.31 14.78 -14.73
CA LEU A 60 -1.52 15.19 -14.01
C LEU A 60 -1.60 16.72 -13.89
N LEU A 61 -0.49 17.39 -13.58
CA LEU A 61 -0.41 18.84 -13.48
C LEU A 61 -0.62 19.50 -14.84
N GLU A 62 0.01 19.00 -15.91
CA GLU A 62 -0.20 19.48 -17.29
C GLU A 62 -1.67 19.38 -17.68
N ARG A 63 -2.32 18.23 -17.42
CA ARG A 63 -3.75 18.07 -17.67
C ARG A 63 -4.62 19.03 -16.86
N THR A 64 -4.24 19.29 -15.62
CA THR A 64 -4.94 20.21 -14.72
C THR A 64 -4.78 21.67 -15.16
N GLU A 65 -3.59 22.04 -15.62
CA GLU A 65 -3.29 23.37 -16.16
C GLU A 65 -4.11 23.64 -17.43
N ILE A 66 -4.14 22.68 -18.37
CA ILE A 66 -4.99 22.79 -19.58
C ILE A 66 -6.47 23.01 -19.21
N TRP A 67 -6.97 22.28 -18.22
CA TRP A 67 -8.32 22.42 -17.71
C TRP A 67 -8.59 23.78 -17.09
N ALA A 68 -7.65 24.28 -16.27
CA ALA A 68 -7.73 25.58 -15.63
C ALA A 68 -7.66 26.73 -16.65
N GLU A 69 -6.79 26.63 -17.65
CA GLU A 69 -6.68 27.61 -18.75
C GLU A 69 -7.95 27.65 -19.61
N GLU A 70 -8.57 26.49 -19.87
CA GLU A 70 -9.84 26.40 -20.58
C GLU A 70 -10.95 27.14 -19.82
N ASP A 71 -11.04 26.94 -18.50
CA ASP A 71 -12.05 27.57 -17.66
C ASP A 71 -11.75 29.07 -17.45
N ALA A 72 -10.47 29.46 -17.51
CA ALA A 72 -10.01 30.84 -17.38
C ALA A 72 -9.95 31.61 -18.71
N ALA A 73 -10.32 31.00 -19.84
CA ALA A 73 -10.10 31.56 -21.18
C ALA A 73 -10.75 32.93 -21.43
N GLU A 74 -11.81 33.27 -20.68
CA GLU A 74 -12.48 34.58 -20.75
C GLU A 74 -11.90 35.64 -19.78
N HIS A 75 -11.03 35.23 -18.84
CA HIS A 75 -10.52 36.05 -17.72
C HIS A 75 -8.99 35.98 -17.56
N THR A 76 -8.25 35.77 -18.66
CA THR A 76 -6.78 35.54 -18.62
C THR A 76 -5.99 36.72 -18.05
N ASP A 77 -6.51 37.95 -18.12
CA ASP A 77 -5.85 39.14 -17.57
C ASP A 77 -6.10 39.32 -16.05
N GLU A 78 -7.01 38.53 -15.47
CA GLU A 78 -7.49 38.65 -14.09
C GLU A 78 -7.05 37.48 -13.20
N LEU A 79 -6.55 36.39 -13.80
CA LEU A 79 -6.24 35.14 -13.13
C LEU A 79 -4.89 34.56 -13.58
N THR A 80 -4.01 34.27 -12.62
CA THR A 80 -2.76 33.52 -12.85
C THR A 80 -2.92 32.08 -12.36
N VAL A 81 -2.63 31.11 -13.24
CA VAL A 81 -2.59 29.69 -12.90
C VAL A 81 -1.14 29.24 -12.78
N GLU A 82 -0.81 28.52 -11.71
CA GLU A 82 0.52 27.94 -11.46
C GLU A 82 0.39 26.46 -11.09
N THR A 83 1.39 25.65 -11.44
CA THR A 83 1.50 24.25 -11.03
C THR A 83 2.76 24.04 -10.19
N VAL A 84 2.72 23.13 -9.22
CA VAL A 84 3.88 22.83 -8.35
C VAL A 84 3.90 21.37 -7.92
N VAL A 85 5.10 20.80 -7.87
CA VAL A 85 5.34 19.50 -7.24
C VAL A 85 5.81 19.72 -5.80
N LEU A 86 5.24 18.97 -4.87
CA LEU A 86 5.44 19.08 -3.43
C LEU A 86 6.05 17.79 -2.87
N GLY A 87 7.02 17.93 -1.96
CA GLY A 87 7.59 16.79 -1.25
C GLY A 87 8.56 15.93 -2.07
N ALA A 88 9.12 16.44 -3.17
CA ALA A 88 10.06 15.68 -4.02
C ALA A 88 11.29 15.16 -3.26
N ASP A 89 11.75 15.91 -2.26
CA ASP A 89 12.94 15.57 -1.46
C ASP A 89 12.60 14.97 -0.08
N GLU A 90 11.32 14.66 0.20
CA GLU A 90 10.85 14.28 1.54
C GLU A 90 10.03 12.99 1.53
N TYR A 91 10.23 12.15 2.55
CA TYR A 91 9.45 10.93 2.72
C TYR A 91 8.13 11.21 3.46
N LEU A 92 7.01 11.23 2.73
CA LEU A 92 5.69 11.52 3.28
C LEU A 92 4.86 10.25 3.43
N PHE A 93 4.49 9.87 4.66
CA PHE A 93 3.75 8.61 4.92
C PHE A 93 2.54 8.77 5.86
N SER A 94 2.38 9.93 6.50
CA SER A 94 1.25 10.23 7.37
C SER A 94 0.44 11.44 6.89
N PRO A 95 -0.85 11.54 7.25
CA PRO A 95 -1.64 12.75 6.95
C PRO A 95 -1.02 14.03 7.52
N SER A 96 -0.34 13.95 8.66
CA SER A 96 0.38 15.09 9.25
C SER A 96 1.59 15.51 8.40
N ASP A 97 2.30 14.58 7.76
CA ASP A 97 3.42 14.90 6.87
C ASP A 97 2.93 15.60 5.60
N VAL A 98 1.85 15.09 5.00
CA VAL A 98 1.22 15.69 3.83
C VAL A 98 0.68 17.09 4.16
N ALA A 99 -0.02 17.23 5.30
CA ALA A 99 -0.51 18.53 5.79
C ALA A 99 0.64 19.52 5.98
N ARG A 100 1.75 19.09 6.57
CA ARG A 100 2.93 19.92 6.81
C ARG A 100 3.52 20.47 5.53
N VAL A 101 3.68 19.65 4.49
CA VAL A 101 4.25 20.09 3.20
C VAL A 101 3.30 21.05 2.49
N ILE A 102 2.00 20.73 2.43
CA ILE A 102 0.99 21.61 1.82
C ILE A 102 0.92 22.94 2.59
N GLY A 103 0.84 22.90 3.91
CA GLY A 103 0.76 24.09 4.77
C GLY A 103 2.03 24.94 4.70
N ALA A 104 3.21 24.33 4.69
CA ALA A 104 4.47 25.05 4.49
C ALA A 104 4.50 25.79 3.15
N ARG A 105 4.01 25.14 2.07
CA ARG A 105 3.88 25.79 0.76
C ARG A 105 2.89 26.95 0.81
N ALA A 106 1.71 26.74 1.40
CA ALA A 106 0.67 27.75 1.53
C ALA A 106 1.21 29.02 2.23
N VAL A 107 1.92 28.84 3.34
CA VAL A 107 2.54 29.93 4.10
C VAL A 107 3.63 30.63 3.30
N SER A 108 4.52 29.88 2.64
CA SER A 108 5.64 30.46 1.89
C SER A 108 5.20 31.31 0.69
N THR A 109 4.01 31.03 0.15
CA THR A 109 3.48 31.67 -1.06
C THR A 109 2.32 32.62 -0.77
N GLY A 110 1.98 32.82 0.51
CA GLY A 110 0.88 33.70 0.94
C GLY A 110 -0.48 33.25 0.43
N VAL A 111 -0.78 31.95 0.52
CA VAL A 111 -2.08 31.39 0.14
C VAL A 111 -3.13 31.79 1.19
N ASP A 112 -4.27 32.31 0.73
CA ASP A 112 -5.40 32.68 1.59
C ASP A 112 -6.29 31.47 1.90
N ARG A 113 -6.39 30.53 0.94
CA ARG A 113 -7.31 29.40 1.03
C ARG A 113 -6.77 28.13 0.38
N ILE A 114 -6.98 27.00 1.04
CA ILE A 114 -6.74 25.66 0.50
C ILE A 114 -8.09 25.02 0.19
N VAL A 115 -8.27 24.60 -1.06
CA VAL A 115 -9.47 23.89 -1.52
C VAL A 115 -9.11 22.42 -1.73
N LEU A 116 -9.75 21.54 -0.98
CA LEU A 116 -9.55 20.09 -1.05
C LEU A 116 -10.59 19.44 -1.97
N ASP A 117 -10.12 18.55 -2.83
CA ASP A 117 -11.00 17.67 -3.60
C ASP A 117 -11.67 16.63 -2.66
N PRO A 118 -12.99 16.40 -2.75
CA PRO A 118 -13.69 15.43 -1.88
C PRO A 118 -13.19 13.98 -2.03
N GLU A 119 -12.56 13.64 -3.14
CA GLU A 119 -11.92 12.34 -3.38
C GLU A 119 -10.38 12.44 -3.37
N TYR A 120 -9.82 13.49 -2.76
CA TYR A 120 -8.38 13.67 -2.67
C TYR A 120 -7.71 12.51 -1.91
N ASP A 121 -6.87 11.77 -2.62
CA ASP A 121 -5.98 10.76 -2.05
C ASP A 121 -4.56 10.99 -2.57
N PRO A 122 -3.61 11.43 -1.72
CA PRO A 122 -2.21 11.61 -2.11
C PRO A 122 -1.48 10.27 -2.34
N GLY A 123 -2.20 9.15 -2.36
CA GLY A 123 -1.64 7.82 -2.61
C GLY A 123 -0.89 7.27 -1.41
N ALA A 124 -1.26 7.67 -0.17
CA ALA A 124 -0.68 7.13 1.08
C ALA A 124 -1.46 5.94 1.66
N GLY A 125 -2.27 5.27 0.82
CA GLY A 125 -2.85 3.95 1.09
C GLY A 125 -4.10 3.92 1.98
N GLN A 126 -4.58 5.07 2.48
CA GLN A 126 -5.81 5.19 3.27
C GLN A 126 -6.60 6.43 2.82
N PRO A 127 -7.93 6.49 3.02
CA PRO A 127 -8.69 7.72 2.80
C PRO A 127 -8.24 8.80 3.80
N LEU A 128 -7.51 9.80 3.30
CA LEU A 128 -6.78 10.78 4.11
C LEU A 128 -7.51 12.11 4.32
N LEU A 129 -8.65 12.33 3.67
CA LEU A 129 -9.29 13.64 3.60
C LEU A 129 -9.61 14.24 4.97
N GLU A 130 -10.33 13.51 5.83
CA GLU A 130 -10.74 14.03 7.16
C GLU A 130 -9.56 14.29 8.11
N PRO A 131 -8.60 13.35 8.28
CA PRO A 131 -7.39 13.61 9.05
C PRO A 131 -6.55 14.77 8.48
N LEU A 132 -6.40 14.84 7.15
CA LEU A 132 -5.64 15.89 6.47
C LEU A 132 -6.28 17.27 6.68
N LYS A 133 -7.59 17.38 6.49
CA LYS A 133 -8.38 18.60 6.73
C LYS A 133 -8.24 19.06 8.17
N THR A 134 -8.31 18.13 9.12
CA THR A 134 -8.11 18.42 10.54
C THR A 134 -6.71 18.99 10.82
N GLU A 135 -5.66 18.39 10.25
CA GLU A 135 -4.29 18.85 10.43
C GLU A 135 -4.01 20.21 9.77
N LEU A 136 -4.50 20.43 8.55
CA LEU A 136 -4.38 21.72 7.86
C LEU A 136 -5.14 22.83 8.58
N SER A 137 -6.33 22.52 9.13
CA SER A 137 -7.15 23.48 9.87
C SER A 137 -6.59 23.85 11.24
N ARG A 138 -5.48 23.24 11.69
CA ARG A 138 -4.79 23.68 12.92
C ARG A 138 -4.01 24.98 12.73
N ASP A 139 -3.77 25.38 11.49
CA ASP A 139 -3.05 26.60 11.15
C ASP A 139 -4.04 27.69 10.72
N ASP A 140 -4.19 28.73 11.54
CA ASP A 140 -5.17 29.80 11.32
C ASP A 140 -4.75 30.80 10.21
N ARG A 141 -3.59 30.59 9.56
CA ARG A 141 -3.05 31.52 8.56
C ARG A 141 -3.74 31.43 7.19
N PHE A 142 -4.48 30.35 6.93
CA PHE A 142 -5.21 30.11 5.69
C PHE A 142 -6.54 29.39 5.98
N GLY A 143 -7.55 29.64 5.16
CA GLY A 143 -8.80 28.88 5.22
C GLY A 143 -8.64 27.49 4.59
N VAL A 144 -9.28 26.47 5.15
CA VAL A 144 -9.35 25.13 4.55
C VAL A 144 -10.80 24.81 4.27
N GLU A 145 -11.12 24.56 3.01
CA GLU A 145 -12.46 24.14 2.60
C GLU A 145 -12.40 22.94 1.66
N GLU A 146 -13.53 22.28 1.55
CA GLU A 146 -13.73 21.16 0.63
C GLU A 146 -14.60 21.68 -0.51
N ALA A 147 -14.19 21.41 -1.75
CA ALA A 147 -14.95 21.87 -2.91
C ALA A 147 -16.37 21.27 -2.86
N PRO A 148 -17.44 22.08 -2.96
CA PRO A 148 -18.83 21.63 -2.90
C PRO A 148 -19.25 20.96 -4.23
N VAL A 149 -18.35 20.18 -4.82
CA VAL A 149 -18.60 19.47 -6.07
C VAL A 149 -19.43 18.24 -5.76
N GLU A 150 -20.56 18.08 -6.45
CA GLU A 150 -21.32 16.85 -6.34
C GLU A 150 -20.39 15.69 -6.70
N HIS A 151 -20.27 14.70 -5.81
CA HIS A 151 -19.80 13.38 -6.22
C HIS A 151 -20.56 13.10 -7.50
N PRO A 152 -19.90 12.82 -8.64
CA PRO A 152 -20.65 12.28 -9.75
C PRO A 152 -21.42 11.14 -9.14
N ARG A 153 -22.76 11.22 -9.19
CA ARG A 153 -23.58 10.07 -8.90
C ARG A 153 -23.07 9.06 -9.92
N ARG A 154 -22.08 8.24 -9.54
CA ARG A 154 -22.21 6.81 -9.63
C ARG A 154 -23.55 6.56 -8.94
N SER A 155 -24.63 6.79 -9.69
CA SER A 155 -25.62 5.75 -9.83
C SER A 155 -24.77 4.49 -9.78
N ALA A 156 -24.90 3.79 -8.68
CA ALA A 156 -24.44 2.45 -8.62
C ALA A 156 -25.14 1.82 -9.82
N ARG A 157 -24.46 1.83 -10.97
CA ARG A 157 -24.59 0.77 -11.94
C ARG A 157 -24.12 -0.41 -11.12
N PHE A 158 -25.05 -0.95 -10.31
CA PHE A 158 -25.00 -2.24 -9.67
C PHE A 158 -24.81 -3.35 -10.72
N VAL A 159 -24.73 -2.98 -12.00
CA VAL A 159 -24.31 -3.80 -13.11
C VAL A 159 -23.39 -2.99 -14.03
N ALA A 160 -22.19 -2.58 -13.58
CA ALA A 160 -21.08 -2.73 -14.51
C ALA A 160 -20.98 -4.25 -14.73
N PRO A 161 -21.22 -4.78 -15.94
CA PRO A 161 -21.13 -6.21 -16.16
C PRO A 161 -19.75 -6.62 -15.65
N ALA A 162 -19.71 -7.52 -14.65
CA ALA A 162 -18.44 -8.07 -14.20
C ALA A 162 -17.70 -8.47 -15.46
N SER A 163 -16.47 -7.95 -15.66
CA SER A 163 -15.66 -8.30 -16.82
C SER A 163 -15.80 -9.80 -17.02
N ALA A 164 -16.17 -10.27 -18.21
CA ALA A 164 -16.54 -11.67 -18.44
C ALA A 164 -15.49 -12.63 -17.86
N SER A 165 -14.22 -12.21 -17.86
CA SER A 165 -13.10 -12.88 -17.18
C SER A 165 -13.26 -13.08 -15.67
N ARG A 166 -13.70 -12.08 -14.90
CA ARG A 166 -13.96 -12.16 -13.45
C ARG A 166 -15.14 -13.07 -13.15
N PHE A 167 -16.20 -12.99 -13.96
CA PHE A 167 -17.35 -13.87 -13.84
C PHE A 167 -16.97 -15.32 -14.09
N ILE A 168 -16.32 -15.60 -15.23
CA ILE A 168 -15.86 -16.94 -15.61
C ILE A 168 -14.85 -17.47 -14.57
N GLY A 169 -13.91 -16.65 -14.12
CA GLY A 169 -12.94 -17.05 -13.09
C GLY A 169 -13.60 -17.44 -11.77
N THR A 170 -14.58 -16.67 -11.30
CA THR A 170 -15.33 -16.94 -10.06
C THR A 170 -16.20 -18.19 -10.21
N PHE A 171 -16.84 -18.35 -11.37
CA PHE A 171 -17.62 -19.54 -11.70
C PHE A 171 -16.74 -20.80 -11.67
N VAL A 172 -15.63 -20.80 -12.39
CA VAL A 172 -14.73 -21.97 -12.50
C VAL A 172 -14.15 -22.33 -11.13
N ILE A 173 -13.67 -21.36 -10.35
CA ILE A 173 -13.13 -21.64 -9.01
C ILE A 173 -14.21 -22.20 -8.08
N SER A 174 -15.38 -21.56 -8.03
CA SER A 174 -16.50 -22.01 -7.18
C SER A 174 -16.99 -23.40 -7.58
N PHE A 175 -17.06 -23.67 -8.89
CA PHE A 175 -17.47 -24.97 -9.42
C PHE A 175 -16.46 -26.06 -9.07
N VAL A 176 -15.16 -25.83 -9.32
CA VAL A 176 -14.10 -26.78 -8.98
C VAL A 176 -14.09 -27.03 -7.47
N PHE A 177 -14.22 -25.98 -6.65
CA PHE A 177 -14.31 -26.11 -5.19
C PHE A 177 -15.50 -26.96 -4.76
N TYR A 178 -16.68 -26.73 -5.34
CA TYR A 178 -17.87 -27.55 -5.07
C TYR A 178 -17.63 -29.01 -5.44
N GLN A 179 -17.05 -29.30 -6.61
CA GLN A 179 -16.78 -30.68 -7.04
C GLN A 179 -15.71 -31.38 -6.18
N VAL A 180 -14.72 -30.64 -5.67
CA VAL A 180 -13.71 -31.21 -4.76
C VAL A 180 -14.36 -31.69 -3.46
N ILE A 181 -15.43 -31.04 -3.00
CA ILE A 181 -16.15 -31.42 -1.77
C ILE A 181 -17.25 -32.45 -2.07
N GLY A 182 -18.07 -32.21 -3.09
CA GLY A 182 -19.25 -33.01 -3.42
C GLY A 182 -18.97 -34.26 -4.26
N GLY A 183 -17.81 -34.32 -4.91
CA GLY A 183 -17.41 -35.41 -5.81
C GLY A 183 -17.70 -35.14 -7.28
N PHE A 184 -17.07 -35.92 -8.16
CA PHE A 184 -17.11 -35.73 -9.62
C PHE A 184 -18.03 -36.71 -10.36
N ALA A 185 -18.65 -37.66 -9.65
CA ALA A 185 -19.21 -38.86 -10.27
C ALA A 185 -20.74 -38.80 -10.52
N GLY A 186 -21.48 -37.96 -9.80
CA GLY A 186 -22.93 -37.86 -9.92
C GLY A 186 -23.40 -36.74 -10.86
N LEU A 187 -24.41 -37.04 -11.69
CA LEU A 187 -25.13 -36.01 -12.46
C LEU A 187 -25.77 -34.97 -11.53
N PHE A 188 -26.27 -35.43 -10.37
CA PHE A 188 -26.82 -34.55 -9.34
C PHE A 188 -25.76 -33.54 -8.85
N ASP A 189 -24.57 -34.03 -8.48
CA ASP A 189 -23.46 -33.19 -7.99
C ASP A 189 -23.01 -32.17 -9.05
N LEU A 190 -22.97 -32.58 -10.31
CA LEU A 190 -22.63 -31.69 -11.42
C LEU A 190 -23.65 -30.55 -11.56
N VAL A 191 -24.96 -30.88 -11.53
CA VAL A 191 -26.04 -29.90 -11.69
C VAL A 191 -26.10 -28.94 -10.52
N THR A 192 -26.03 -29.46 -9.29
CA THR A 192 -26.01 -28.63 -8.08
C THR A 192 -24.74 -27.78 -8.00
N GLY A 193 -23.60 -28.31 -8.47
CA GLY A 193 -22.35 -27.58 -8.60
C GLY A 193 -22.44 -26.42 -9.57
N VAL A 194 -22.96 -26.65 -10.79
CA VAL A 194 -23.17 -25.58 -11.77
C VAL A 194 -24.12 -24.51 -11.24
N ALA A 195 -25.25 -24.92 -10.65
CA ALA A 195 -26.22 -23.99 -10.08
C ALA A 195 -25.59 -23.12 -8.96
N THR A 196 -24.88 -23.75 -8.02
CA THR A 196 -24.22 -23.05 -6.91
C THR A 196 -23.11 -22.13 -7.40
N ALA A 197 -22.29 -22.58 -8.34
CA ALA A 197 -21.22 -21.78 -8.90
C ALA A 197 -21.74 -20.59 -9.71
N LEU A 198 -22.87 -20.73 -10.41
CA LEU A 198 -23.53 -19.61 -11.09
C LEU A 198 -24.00 -18.56 -10.07
N ILE A 199 -24.67 -18.98 -9.01
CA ILE A 199 -25.12 -18.08 -7.94
C ILE A 199 -23.93 -17.35 -7.33
N ALA A 200 -22.87 -18.08 -6.98
CA ALA A 200 -21.64 -17.51 -6.44
C ALA A 200 -20.98 -16.53 -7.42
N ALA A 201 -20.92 -16.85 -8.73
CA ALA A 201 -20.37 -15.96 -9.73
C ALA A 201 -21.21 -14.69 -9.92
N ILE A 202 -22.53 -14.79 -9.91
CA ILE A 202 -23.42 -13.63 -10.02
C ILE A 202 -23.22 -12.69 -8.83
N VAL A 203 -23.16 -13.23 -7.62
CA VAL A 203 -23.12 -12.42 -6.39
C VAL A 203 -21.70 -11.92 -6.06
N LEU A 204 -20.66 -12.75 -6.26
CA LEU A 204 -19.30 -12.45 -5.78
C LEU A 204 -18.33 -11.99 -6.87
N SER A 205 -18.63 -12.10 -8.18
CA SER A 205 -17.63 -11.79 -9.23
C SER A 205 -17.12 -10.34 -9.23
N GLN A 206 -17.84 -9.41 -8.62
CA GLN A 206 -17.39 -8.02 -8.45
C GLN A 206 -16.43 -7.84 -7.27
N VAL A 207 -16.44 -8.75 -6.28
CA VAL A 207 -15.66 -8.64 -5.04
C VAL A 207 -14.46 -9.59 -5.04
N THR A 208 -14.58 -10.78 -5.64
CA THR A 208 -13.54 -11.83 -5.57
C THR A 208 -12.22 -11.43 -6.22
N PHE A 209 -12.26 -10.64 -7.29
CA PHE A 209 -11.06 -10.30 -8.07
C PHE A 209 -10.92 -8.80 -8.29
N ALA A 210 -9.96 -8.19 -7.60
CA ALA A 210 -9.57 -6.80 -7.83
C ALA A 210 -9.10 -6.57 -9.29
N ARG A 211 -8.46 -7.56 -9.93
CA ARG A 211 -8.04 -7.51 -11.35
C ARG A 211 -8.57 -8.70 -12.13
N PRO A 212 -8.95 -8.53 -13.41
CA PRO A 212 -9.41 -9.63 -14.24
C PRO A 212 -8.33 -10.72 -14.33
N PRO A 213 -8.66 -12.00 -14.06
CA PRO A 213 -7.68 -13.08 -14.11
C PRO A 213 -7.24 -13.35 -15.55
N GLN A 214 -5.93 -13.26 -15.80
CA GLN A 214 -5.34 -13.67 -17.08
C GLN A 214 -5.13 -15.19 -17.09
N VAL A 215 -5.86 -15.91 -17.94
CA VAL A 215 -5.91 -17.39 -17.95
C VAL A 215 -4.51 -18.03 -18.02
N GLY A 216 -3.63 -17.53 -18.90
CA GLY A 216 -2.28 -18.07 -19.06
C GLY A 216 -1.38 -17.87 -17.83
N ALA A 217 -1.39 -16.66 -17.25
CA ALA A 217 -0.62 -16.36 -16.04
C ALA A 217 -1.14 -17.14 -14.82
N SER A 218 -2.47 -17.31 -14.72
CA SER A 218 -3.12 -18.08 -13.66
C SER A 218 -2.77 -19.57 -13.72
N LEU A 219 -2.75 -20.18 -14.91
CA LEU A 219 -2.39 -21.59 -15.05
C LEU A 219 -0.91 -21.84 -14.72
N ALA A 220 -0.02 -20.96 -15.20
CA ALA A 220 1.40 -21.02 -14.83
C ALA A 220 1.62 -20.81 -13.32
N ARG A 221 0.82 -19.95 -12.68
CA ARG A 221 0.84 -19.77 -11.22
C ARG A 221 0.32 -21.01 -10.49
N LEU A 222 -0.74 -21.65 -10.97
CA LEU A 222 -1.28 -22.89 -10.40
C LEU A 222 -0.25 -24.02 -10.47
N ALA A 223 0.43 -24.20 -11.60
CA ALA A 223 1.49 -25.19 -11.73
C ALA A 223 2.64 -24.96 -10.74
N ARG A 224 3.01 -23.69 -10.50
CA ARG A 224 4.03 -23.32 -9.52
C ARG A 224 3.54 -23.55 -8.08
N TRP A 225 2.27 -23.30 -7.79
CA TRP A 225 1.64 -23.67 -6.52
C TRP A 225 1.73 -25.17 -6.24
N CYS A 226 1.53 -26.03 -7.24
CA CYS A 226 1.68 -27.48 -7.08
C CYS A 226 3.11 -27.90 -6.70
N VAL A 227 4.13 -27.11 -7.05
CA VAL A 227 5.53 -27.34 -6.65
C VAL A 227 5.81 -26.75 -5.27
N PHE A 228 5.27 -25.56 -4.98
CA PHE A 228 5.47 -24.89 -3.70
C PHE A 228 4.76 -25.61 -2.54
N ALA A 229 3.54 -26.11 -2.74
CA ALA A 229 2.76 -26.70 -1.66
C ALA A 229 3.46 -27.89 -0.96
N PRO A 230 4.06 -28.87 -1.65
CA PRO A 230 4.85 -29.92 -1.00
C PRO A 230 6.08 -29.38 -0.24
N VAL A 231 6.74 -28.35 -0.78
CA VAL A 231 7.91 -27.74 -0.13
C VAL A 231 7.50 -27.02 1.15
N LEU A 232 6.43 -26.22 1.10
CA LEU A 232 5.88 -25.56 2.27
C LEU A 232 5.45 -26.57 3.34
N LEU A 233 4.79 -27.66 2.93
CA LEU A 233 4.39 -28.72 3.86
C LEU A 233 5.60 -29.38 4.53
N TRP A 234 6.70 -29.58 3.79
CA TRP A 234 7.94 -30.08 4.33
C TRP A 234 8.59 -29.10 5.32
N GLU A 235 8.67 -27.82 4.98
CA GLU A 235 9.19 -26.77 5.87
C GLU A 235 8.37 -26.68 7.17
N ILE A 236 7.03 -26.73 7.07
CA ILE A 236 6.12 -26.77 8.23
C ILE A 236 6.39 -28.02 9.09
N LEU A 237 6.58 -29.20 8.49
CA LEU A 237 6.85 -30.43 9.23
C LEU A 237 8.18 -30.35 9.99
N VAL A 238 9.24 -29.89 9.32
CA VAL A 238 10.58 -29.75 9.93
C VAL A 238 10.54 -28.73 11.08
N ALA A 239 9.92 -27.58 10.87
CA ALA A 239 9.82 -26.56 11.90
C ALA A 239 8.95 -26.99 13.10
N ASN A 240 7.89 -27.79 12.88
CA ASN A 240 7.12 -28.40 13.99
C ASN A 240 7.98 -29.36 14.84
N LEU A 241 8.82 -30.17 14.21
CA LEU A 241 9.72 -31.09 14.93
C LEU A 241 10.79 -30.32 15.73
N GLN A 242 11.31 -29.22 15.18
CA GLN A 242 12.25 -28.34 15.88
C GLN A 242 11.59 -27.74 17.13
N VAL A 243 10.40 -27.15 17.00
CA VAL A 243 9.67 -26.58 18.14
C VAL A 243 9.30 -27.66 19.17
N ALA A 244 8.88 -28.84 18.74
CA ALA A 244 8.60 -29.95 19.66
C ALA A 244 9.85 -30.36 20.46
N THR A 245 11.03 -30.35 19.83
CA THR A 245 12.30 -30.65 20.51
C THR A 245 12.64 -29.61 21.59
N VAL A 246 12.40 -28.33 21.29
CA VAL A 246 12.57 -27.23 22.25
C VAL A 246 11.61 -27.38 23.43
N ILE A 247 10.32 -27.66 23.17
CA ILE A 247 9.31 -27.85 24.22
C ILE A 247 9.67 -29.02 25.15
N LEU A 248 10.21 -30.12 24.61
CA LEU A 248 10.59 -31.30 25.39
C LEU A 248 11.92 -31.11 26.14
N ASN A 249 12.70 -30.09 25.82
CA ASN A 249 13.97 -29.81 26.47
C ASN A 249 13.81 -28.72 27.55
N PRO A 250 13.89 -29.07 28.84
CA PRO A 250 13.71 -28.10 29.94
C PRO A 250 14.83 -27.05 30.05
N ARG A 251 15.90 -27.17 29.25
CA ARG A 251 17.00 -26.19 29.16
C ARG A 251 16.97 -25.39 27.85
N ALA A 252 15.92 -25.52 27.05
CA ALA A 252 15.84 -24.78 25.80
C ALA A 252 15.73 -23.27 26.06
N GLU A 253 16.55 -22.51 25.36
CA GLU A 253 16.58 -21.06 25.44
C GLU A 253 15.46 -20.48 24.57
N ILE A 254 14.53 -19.79 25.22
CA ILE A 254 13.43 -19.09 24.57
C ILE A 254 13.81 -17.61 24.56
N ASP A 255 13.98 -17.04 23.37
CA ASP A 255 14.40 -15.66 23.16
C ASP A 255 13.36 -14.98 22.25
N PRO A 256 12.23 -14.52 22.81
CA PRO A 256 11.16 -13.93 22.03
C PRO A 256 11.57 -12.55 21.55
N ARG A 257 11.65 -12.34 20.22
CA ARG A 257 12.03 -11.04 19.63
C ARG A 257 11.09 -10.61 18.52
N MET A 258 10.85 -9.31 18.45
CA MET A 258 10.20 -8.65 17.33
C MET A 258 11.22 -8.32 16.24
N THR A 259 10.94 -8.74 15.01
CA THR A 259 11.80 -8.53 13.84
C THR A 259 11.02 -7.84 12.74
N ARG A 260 11.58 -6.78 12.15
CA ARG A 260 11.07 -6.16 10.92
C ARG A 260 11.80 -6.77 9.73
N ILE A 261 11.05 -7.18 8.72
CA ILE A 261 11.59 -7.71 7.47
C ILE A 261 10.96 -6.95 6.31
N HIS A 262 11.79 -6.30 5.52
CA HIS A 262 11.40 -5.72 4.25
C HIS A 262 11.40 -6.82 3.17
N ALA A 263 10.22 -7.30 2.80
CA ALA A 263 10.07 -8.39 1.85
C ALA A 263 10.02 -7.86 0.41
N ALA A 264 10.95 -8.30 -0.44
CA ALA A 264 10.89 -8.10 -1.89
C ALA A 264 9.88 -9.06 -2.55
N VAL A 265 8.63 -8.97 -2.09
CA VAL A 265 7.43 -9.49 -2.74
C VAL A 265 6.44 -8.35 -2.87
N TRP A 266 5.88 -8.15 -4.07
CA TRP A 266 5.00 -7.04 -4.40
C TRP A 266 3.55 -7.46 -4.62
N GLY A 267 2.64 -6.78 -3.93
CA GLY A 267 1.20 -6.94 -4.10
C GLY A 267 0.54 -7.78 -3.01
N ALA A 268 -0.75 -7.52 -2.79
CA ALA A 268 -1.49 -8.02 -1.64
C ALA A 268 -1.48 -9.57 -1.51
N LEU A 269 -1.69 -10.29 -2.61
CA LEU A 269 -1.73 -11.77 -2.58
C LEU A 269 -0.35 -12.39 -2.25
N PRO A 270 0.76 -12.01 -2.92
CA PRO A 270 2.09 -12.47 -2.53
C PRO A 270 2.47 -12.13 -1.08
N VAL A 271 2.24 -10.89 -0.65
CA VAL A 271 2.54 -10.44 0.72
C VAL A 271 1.74 -11.25 1.74
N ALA A 272 0.43 -11.40 1.54
CA ALA A 272 -0.42 -12.21 2.40
C ALA A 272 0.02 -13.70 2.39
N THR A 273 0.46 -14.22 1.25
CA THR A 273 0.96 -15.60 1.16
C THR A 273 2.24 -15.76 1.98
N LEU A 274 3.16 -14.80 1.91
CA LEU A 274 4.39 -14.83 2.69
C LEU A 274 4.09 -14.72 4.19
N ALA A 275 3.29 -13.73 4.60
CA ALA A 275 2.87 -13.53 5.97
C ALA A 275 2.22 -14.78 6.59
N ASN A 276 1.31 -15.42 5.85
CA ASN A 276 0.66 -16.67 6.27
C ASN A 276 1.65 -17.84 6.32
N SER A 277 2.59 -17.92 5.38
CA SER A 277 3.59 -18.99 5.37
C SER A 277 4.54 -18.87 6.57
N ILE A 278 4.94 -17.64 6.91
CA ILE A 278 5.70 -17.34 8.13
C ILE A 278 4.89 -17.77 9.36
N THR A 279 3.65 -17.30 9.50
CA THR A 279 2.82 -17.68 10.66
C THR A 279 2.59 -19.19 10.78
N LEU A 280 2.53 -19.92 9.67
CA LEU A 280 2.40 -21.37 9.66
C LEU A 280 3.70 -22.10 10.04
N THR A 281 4.86 -21.46 9.90
CA THR A 281 6.12 -22.01 10.42
C THR A 281 6.21 -21.83 11.93
N PRO A 282 6.21 -22.93 12.71
CA PRO A 282 6.23 -22.88 14.17
C PRO A 282 7.40 -22.07 14.72
N GLY A 283 7.11 -21.28 15.76
CA GLY A 283 8.09 -20.38 16.36
C GLY A 283 8.12 -18.99 15.73
N THR A 284 7.26 -18.69 14.75
CA THR A 284 7.08 -17.33 14.21
C THR A 284 5.60 -16.95 14.07
N LEU A 285 5.31 -15.66 14.14
CA LEU A 285 3.97 -15.09 13.97
C LEU A 285 4.09 -13.73 13.29
N THR A 286 3.45 -13.55 12.13
CA THR A 286 3.33 -12.23 11.52
C THR A 286 2.27 -11.42 12.28
N VAL A 287 2.69 -10.35 12.95
CA VAL A 287 1.82 -9.49 13.78
C VAL A 287 1.20 -8.38 12.96
N ARG A 288 1.99 -7.80 12.04
CA ARG A 288 1.56 -6.66 11.25
C ARG A 288 2.26 -6.61 9.92
N GLU A 289 1.57 -6.02 8.94
CA GLU A 289 2.07 -5.75 7.61
C GLU A 289 1.88 -4.25 7.32
N ARG A 290 2.88 -3.64 6.67
CA ARG A 290 2.84 -2.30 6.08
C ARG A 290 3.52 -2.35 4.71
N GLY A 291 2.74 -2.57 3.65
CA GLY A 291 3.23 -2.68 2.28
C GLY A 291 4.12 -3.91 2.08
N GLN A 292 5.43 -3.73 2.26
CA GLN A 292 6.43 -4.80 2.16
C GLN A 292 7.11 -5.10 3.49
N ASP A 293 6.87 -4.26 4.51
CA ASP A 293 7.41 -4.47 5.85
C ASP A 293 6.51 -5.44 6.62
N LEU A 294 7.05 -6.61 6.93
CA LEU A 294 6.45 -7.60 7.80
C LEU A 294 7.07 -7.50 9.19
N TYR A 295 6.20 -7.29 10.18
CA TYR A 295 6.57 -7.30 11.58
C TYR A 295 6.28 -8.70 12.12
N VAL A 296 7.35 -9.46 12.37
CA VAL A 296 7.29 -10.87 12.75
C VAL A 296 7.79 -11.03 14.19
N HIS A 297 6.97 -11.66 15.02
CA HIS A 297 7.37 -12.12 16.33
C HIS A 297 7.98 -13.52 16.20
N SER A 298 9.20 -13.70 16.69
CA SER A 298 9.94 -14.97 16.68
C SER A 298 10.13 -15.45 18.12
N LEU A 299 9.84 -16.72 18.40
CA LEU A 299 10.00 -17.31 19.74
C LEU A 299 11.41 -17.87 19.98
N LEU A 300 12.09 -18.26 18.91
CA LEU A 300 13.38 -18.97 18.97
C LEU A 300 14.39 -18.30 18.03
N PRO A 301 15.69 -18.28 18.38
CA PRO A 301 16.75 -17.78 17.51
C PRO A 301 16.77 -18.48 16.15
N VAL A 302 16.64 -19.81 16.11
CA VAL A 302 16.62 -20.59 14.86
C VAL A 302 15.46 -20.21 13.94
N SER A 303 14.29 -19.90 14.52
CA SER A 303 13.13 -19.47 13.76
C SER A 303 13.37 -18.08 13.15
N ARG A 304 14.05 -17.19 13.88
CA ARG A 304 14.44 -15.86 13.39
C ARG A 304 15.49 -15.93 12.28
N GLU A 305 16.51 -16.78 12.42
CA GLU A 305 17.51 -17.01 11.39
C GLU A 305 16.88 -17.50 10.08
N GLY A 306 15.90 -18.42 10.17
CA GLY A 306 15.17 -18.88 8.99
C GLY A 306 14.42 -17.76 8.25
N LEU A 307 13.97 -16.72 8.96
CA LEU A 307 13.38 -15.55 8.33
C LEU A 307 14.44 -14.73 7.56
N PHE A 308 15.62 -14.56 8.13
CA PHE A 308 16.73 -13.83 7.52
C PHE A 308 17.28 -14.53 6.27
N ASP A 309 17.26 -15.85 6.27
CA ASP A 309 17.69 -16.66 5.13
C ASP A 309 16.70 -16.59 3.95
N GLY A 310 15.44 -16.21 4.20
CA GLY A 310 14.45 -15.88 3.17
C GLY A 310 14.00 -17.05 2.30
N SER A 311 14.03 -18.29 2.79
CA SER A 311 13.58 -19.47 2.03
C SER A 311 12.13 -19.33 1.56
N LEU A 312 11.23 -18.98 2.49
CA LEU A 312 9.81 -18.75 2.23
C LEU A 312 9.60 -17.61 1.24
N GLU A 313 10.32 -16.51 1.41
CA GLU A 313 10.27 -15.36 0.50
C GLU A 313 10.65 -15.77 -0.94
N ARG A 314 11.73 -16.54 -1.08
CA ARG A 314 12.19 -17.08 -2.37
C ARG A 314 11.12 -17.95 -3.04
N TRP A 315 10.46 -18.81 -2.28
CA TRP A 315 9.39 -19.67 -2.79
C TRP A 315 8.13 -18.91 -3.17
N VAL A 316 7.74 -17.90 -2.38
CA VAL A 316 6.62 -17.02 -2.73
C VAL A 316 6.94 -16.25 -4.03
N ARG A 317 8.15 -15.72 -4.18
CA ARG A 317 8.61 -15.10 -5.43
C ARG A 317 8.54 -16.06 -6.61
N PHE A 318 8.94 -17.31 -6.43
CA PHE A 318 8.80 -18.35 -7.46
C PHE A 318 7.35 -18.48 -7.91
N VAL A 319 6.42 -18.65 -6.97
CA VAL A 319 4.99 -18.85 -7.27
C VAL A 319 4.37 -17.68 -8.01
N PHE A 320 4.66 -16.44 -7.61
CA PHE A 320 3.98 -15.28 -8.17
C PHE A 320 4.71 -14.68 -9.39
N TYR A 321 6.04 -14.59 -9.36
CA TYR A 321 6.87 -13.89 -10.37
C TYR A 321 7.73 -14.81 -11.23
N GLY A 322 8.01 -16.04 -10.76
CA GLY A 322 8.62 -17.09 -11.56
C GLY A 322 10.07 -17.35 -11.18
N ARG A 323 10.73 -18.24 -11.95
CA ARG A 323 12.08 -18.73 -11.61
C ARG A 323 13.13 -17.63 -11.52
N ARG A 324 13.01 -16.55 -12.30
CA ARG A 324 13.96 -15.44 -12.30
C ARG A 324 13.96 -14.68 -10.98
N ALA A 325 12.80 -14.53 -10.35
CA ALA A 325 12.65 -13.81 -9.09
C ALA A 325 13.24 -14.58 -7.88
N MET A 326 13.55 -15.87 -8.02
CA MET A 326 14.26 -16.62 -6.97
C MET A 326 15.71 -16.20 -6.79
N ARG A 327 16.27 -15.44 -7.73
CA ARG A 327 17.67 -14.97 -7.72
C ARG A 327 17.89 -13.71 -6.89
N ILE A 328 16.80 -13.07 -6.45
CA ILE A 328 16.90 -11.93 -5.55
C ILE A 328 17.47 -12.44 -4.23
N ASP A 329 18.47 -11.72 -3.72
CA ASP A 329 19.20 -12.05 -2.50
C ASP A 329 18.26 -12.18 -1.29
N SER A 330 18.73 -12.83 -0.22
CA SER A 330 17.98 -13.02 1.03
C SER A 330 17.79 -11.71 1.80
N PRO A 331 16.81 -11.61 2.73
CA PRO A 331 16.67 -10.43 3.59
C PRO A 331 17.98 -10.04 4.30
N ARG A 332 18.74 -11.04 4.77
CA ARG A 332 20.04 -10.83 5.41
C ARG A 332 21.04 -10.13 4.49
N GLU A 333 21.20 -10.63 3.27
CA GLU A 333 22.16 -10.11 2.30
C GLU A 333 21.78 -8.71 1.81
N ARG A 334 20.49 -8.38 1.79
CA ARG A 334 19.99 -7.05 1.40
C ARG A 334 20.06 -6.02 2.53
N GLY A 335 20.30 -6.43 3.77
CA GLY A 335 20.20 -5.55 4.94
C GLY A 335 18.74 -5.19 5.28
N ASP A 336 17.79 -6.01 4.82
CA ASP A 336 16.35 -5.78 4.90
C ASP A 336 15.72 -6.37 6.16
N ALA A 337 16.52 -6.81 7.12
CA ALA A 337 16.06 -7.48 8.32
C ALA A 337 16.67 -6.87 9.57
N GLU A 338 15.81 -6.48 10.51
CA GLU A 338 16.17 -5.70 11.69
C GLU A 338 15.44 -6.25 12.92
N VAL A 339 16.17 -6.52 14.01
CA VAL A 339 15.58 -6.91 15.29
C VAL A 339 15.24 -5.63 16.07
N LEU A 340 13.96 -5.45 16.40
CA LEU A 340 13.45 -4.22 17.02
C LEU A 340 13.59 -4.17 18.54
N GLN A 341 13.99 -5.29 19.15
CA GLN A 341 14.20 -5.39 20.60
C GLN A 341 15.67 -5.68 20.86
N THR A 342 16.36 -4.76 21.52
CA THR A 342 17.70 -4.98 22.09
C THR A 342 17.60 -6.01 23.22
N SER A 343 18.62 -6.86 23.37
CA SER A 343 18.76 -7.72 24.55
C SER A 343 19.09 -6.87 25.77
N ASP A 344 18.64 -7.30 26.96
CA ASP A 344 19.08 -6.71 28.22
C ASP A 344 20.63 -6.79 28.33
N ASP A 345 21.25 -7.82 27.73
CA ASP A 345 22.71 -7.98 27.64
C ASP A 345 23.42 -6.91 26.80
N GLU A 346 22.79 -6.37 25.74
CA GLU A 346 23.36 -5.28 24.93
C GLU A 346 23.20 -3.90 25.61
N GLU A 347 22.20 -3.74 26.47
CA GLU A 347 22.06 -2.55 27.31
C GLU A 347 23.13 -2.54 28.42
N ASP A 348 23.45 -3.70 29.00
CA ASP A 348 24.53 -3.85 29.99
C ASP A 348 25.93 -3.70 29.36
N GLU A 349 26.17 -4.22 28.15
CA GLU A 349 27.44 -4.01 27.43
C GLU A 349 27.63 -2.53 27.05
N ARG A 350 26.60 -1.86 26.52
CA ARG A 350 26.65 -0.41 26.22
C ARG A 350 26.78 0.45 27.47
N ALA A 351 26.19 0.02 28.60
CA ALA A 351 26.38 0.68 29.89
C ALA A 351 27.81 0.49 30.42
N SER A 352 28.43 -0.67 30.19
CA SER A 352 29.82 -0.95 30.58
C SER A 352 30.84 -0.19 29.71
N ASP A 353 30.61 -0.10 28.40
CA ASP A 353 31.45 0.66 27.48
C ASP A 353 31.35 2.18 27.72
N ALA A 354 30.16 2.66 28.12
CA ALA A 354 29.96 4.04 28.51
C ALA A 354 30.72 4.39 29.82
N ASP A 355 30.76 3.48 30.80
CA ASP A 355 31.45 3.67 32.07
C ASP A 355 32.99 3.56 31.93
N GLU A 356 33.49 2.68 31.05
CA GLU A 356 34.92 2.62 30.70
C GLU A 356 35.40 3.86 29.92
N SER A 357 34.55 4.44 29.05
CA SER A 357 34.87 5.68 28.33
C SER A 357 34.91 6.91 29.25
N ALA A 358 34.11 6.92 30.32
CA ALA A 358 34.10 8.00 31.31
C ALA A 358 35.23 7.87 32.35
N GLY A 359 35.71 6.65 32.63
CA GLY A 359 36.84 6.39 33.53
C GLY A 359 38.23 6.66 32.95
N GLY A 360 38.36 6.76 31.62
CA GLY A 360 39.62 6.97 30.92
C GLY A 360 40.14 8.41 30.88
N GLU A 361 39.33 9.41 31.25
CA GLU A 361 39.70 10.83 31.21
C GLU A 361 40.18 11.38 32.57
N SER A 362 40.41 10.50 33.55
CA SER A 362 40.95 10.84 34.87
C SER A 362 42.11 9.92 35.28
N ALA A 363 43.24 10.02 34.57
CA ALA A 363 44.53 9.49 35.02
C ALA A 363 45.68 10.41 34.63
#